data_AF-A0A1G2S7Z2-F1
#
_entry.id   AF-A0A1G2S7Z2-F1
#
_cell.length_a   1.000
_cell.length_b   1.000
_cell.length_c   1.000
_cell.angle_alpha   90.00
_cell.angle_beta   90.00
_cell.angle_gamma   90.00
#
_symmetry.space_group_name_H-M   'P 1'
#
loop_
_entity.id
_entity.type
_entity.pdbx_description
1 polymer ?
#
loop_
_entity_poly.entity_id
_entity_poly.type
_entity_poly.pdbx_seq_one_letter_code
_entity_poly.pdbx_strand_id
1 'polypeptide(L)'
;MPPKKYMIIALIILAAALIIGGIFLVEKKDSTYQKGVLSIKNVAYGEITAFHKNEVLQFPDFRVSYLGETDKKVDFNPNLNVVYYNFSITDSSGNEEMLVWSAGTGIVSPKDFVVRDRSYQLELKYSTKDNKKLTDNELIISLANDTIKPPRVLQADREFKKSETSSVTP
;
A
#
# COMPACT_ATOMS: atom_id res chain seq x y z
N MET A 1 -56.52 -37.45 19.83
CA MET A 1 -55.57 -36.95 20.86
C MET A 1 -54.23 -37.66 20.66
N PRO A 2 -53.17 -36.96 20.23
CA PRO A 2 -51.89 -37.63 20.01
C PRO A 2 -51.21 -38.00 21.34
N PRO A 3 -50.43 -39.10 21.40
CA PRO A 3 -49.80 -39.57 22.64
C PRO A 3 -48.73 -38.58 23.13
N LYS A 4 -48.73 -38.28 24.44
CA LYS A 4 -47.81 -37.31 25.10
C LYS A 4 -46.32 -37.50 24.79
N LYS A 5 -45.89 -38.70 24.40
CA LYS A 5 -44.49 -39.01 24.03
C LYS A 5 -44.05 -38.35 22.72
N TYR A 6 -44.96 -38.14 21.77
CA TYR A 6 -44.66 -37.47 20.49
C TYR A 6 -44.61 -35.94 20.62
N MET A 7 -45.24 -35.38 21.65
CA MET A 7 -45.20 -33.93 21.91
C MET A 7 -43.83 -33.46 22.41
N ILE A 8 -43.11 -34.30 23.17
CA ILE A 8 -41.78 -33.98 23.68
C ILE A 8 -40.73 -34.08 22.57
N ILE A 9 -40.84 -35.08 21.69
CA ILE A 9 -39.92 -35.25 20.55
C ILE A 9 -40.09 -34.13 19.51
N ALA A 10 -41.33 -33.68 19.27
CA ALA A 10 -41.60 -32.56 18.37
C ALA A 10 -41.02 -31.22 18.89
N LEU A 11 -40.98 -31.01 20.21
CA LEU A 11 -40.40 -29.79 20.80
C LEU A 11 -38.87 -29.72 20.67
N ILE A 12 -38.19 -30.88 20.74
CA ILE A 12 -36.72 -30.94 20.64
C ILE A 12 -36.25 -30.74 19.20
N ILE A 13 -36.99 -31.24 18.21
CA ILE A 13 -36.67 -31.02 16.78
C ILE A 13 -36.90 -29.55 16.37
N LEU A 14 -37.90 -28.89 16.95
CA LEU A 14 -38.15 -27.46 16.70
C LEU A 14 -37.06 -26.55 17.31
N ALA A 15 -36.45 -26.96 18.44
CA ALA A 15 -35.34 -26.24 19.05
C ALA A 15 -34.00 -26.41 18.29
N ALA A 16 -33.78 -27.57 17.66
CA ALA A 16 -32.57 -27.80 16.85
C ALA A 16 -32.59 -27.07 15.49
N ALA A 17 -33.78 -26.87 14.90
CA ALA A 17 -33.93 -26.15 13.64
C ALA A 17 -33.69 -24.62 13.78
N LEU A 18 -33.79 -24.06 14.99
CA LEU A 18 -33.51 -22.64 15.25
C LEU A 18 -32.03 -22.32 15.48
N ILE A 19 -31.18 -23.34 15.64
CA ILE A 19 -29.73 -23.14 15.84
C ILE A 19 -28.96 -23.18 14.50
N ILE A 20 -29.51 -23.82 13.46
CA ILE A 20 -28.84 -23.97 12.16
C ILE A 20 -29.22 -22.84 11.16
N GLY A 21 -30.34 -22.15 11.35
CA GLY A 21 -30.78 -21.06 10.47
C GLY A 21 -30.25 -19.65 10.81
N GLY A 22 -29.47 -19.51 11.90
CA GLY A 22 -29.18 -18.19 12.50
C GLY A 22 -27.81 -17.56 12.20
N ILE A 23 -26.95 -18.15 11.37
CA ILE A 23 -25.54 -17.71 11.29
C ILE A 23 -25.10 -17.13 9.93
N PHE A 24 -25.87 -17.22 8.84
CA PHE A 24 -25.42 -16.65 7.56
C PHE A 24 -26.44 -15.72 6.91
N LEU A 25 -26.64 -14.58 7.56
CA LEU A 25 -26.85 -13.34 6.81
C LEU A 25 -25.85 -12.32 7.35
N VAL A 26 -24.59 -12.46 6.91
CA VAL A 26 -23.67 -11.32 6.87
C VAL A 26 -24.25 -10.41 5.80
N GLU A 27 -25.18 -9.57 6.23
CA GLU A 27 -25.63 -8.41 5.51
C GLU A 27 -24.35 -7.62 5.20
N LYS A 28 -23.91 -7.66 3.94
CA LYS A 28 -22.96 -6.68 3.43
C LYS A 28 -23.67 -5.34 3.56
N LYS A 29 -23.49 -4.69 4.71
CA LYS A 29 -23.85 -3.29 4.88
C LYS A 29 -22.93 -2.52 3.96
N ASP A 30 -23.43 -2.23 2.77
CA ASP A 30 -22.92 -1.14 1.95
C ASP A 30 -22.98 0.10 2.83
N SER A 31 -21.78 0.46 3.32
CA SER A 31 -21.58 1.53 4.28
C SER A 31 -21.84 2.85 3.58
N THR A 32 -23.06 3.36 3.77
CA THR A 32 -23.43 4.71 3.39
C THR A 32 -22.49 5.70 4.06
N TYR A 33 -21.65 6.33 3.23
CA TYR A 33 -20.62 7.30 3.55
C TYR A 33 -21.09 8.36 4.56
N GLN A 34 -20.48 8.32 5.75
CA GLN A 34 -20.43 9.45 6.68
C GLN A 34 -19.14 10.24 6.40
N LYS A 35 -19.32 11.52 6.12
CA LYS A 35 -18.27 12.52 5.87
C LYS A 35 -17.23 12.50 7.00
N GLY A 36 -16.02 11.99 6.70
CA GLY A 36 -14.86 12.02 7.61
C GLY A 36 -14.32 10.67 8.09
N VAL A 37 -14.89 9.54 7.64
CA VAL A 37 -14.39 8.21 8.03
C VAL A 37 -13.28 7.76 7.08
N LEU A 38 -12.06 7.57 7.63
CA LEU A 38 -10.99 6.87 6.95
C LEU A 38 -11.41 5.40 6.78
N SER A 39 -11.64 4.97 5.54
CA SER A 39 -11.81 3.54 5.26
C SER A 39 -10.44 2.86 5.34
N ILE A 40 -10.36 1.70 5.97
CA ILE A 40 -9.11 0.93 6.08
C ILE A 40 -9.27 -0.32 5.23
N LYS A 41 -8.36 -0.50 4.28
CA LYS A 41 -8.29 -1.67 3.40
C LYS A 41 -7.01 -2.45 3.70
N ASN A 42 -7.14 -3.73 4.05
CA ASN A 42 -5.97 -4.60 4.20
C ASN A 42 -5.45 -4.98 2.80
N VAL A 43 -4.13 -4.90 2.61
CA VAL A 43 -3.49 -5.08 1.31
C VAL A 43 -2.25 -5.95 1.46
N ALA A 44 -2.06 -6.91 0.56
CA ALA A 44 -0.87 -7.72 0.49
C ALA A 44 0.22 -7.06 -0.37
N TYR A 45 1.49 -7.35 -0.11
CA TYR A 45 2.58 -6.92 -0.97
C TYR A 45 2.46 -7.54 -2.36
N GLY A 46 2.71 -6.74 -3.40
CA GLY A 46 2.65 -7.17 -4.80
C GLY A 46 1.23 -7.23 -5.39
N GLU A 47 0.20 -6.86 -4.64
CA GLU A 47 -1.18 -6.83 -5.13
C GLU A 47 -1.49 -5.50 -5.85
N ILE A 48 -2.15 -5.58 -7.02
CA ILE A 48 -2.73 -4.41 -7.68
C ILE A 48 -3.88 -3.89 -6.83
N THR A 49 -3.74 -2.67 -6.35
CA THR A 49 -4.64 -2.10 -5.34
C THR A 49 -5.09 -0.72 -5.77
N ALA A 50 -6.41 -0.54 -5.86
CA ALA A 50 -6.99 0.80 -6.00
C ALA A 50 -6.72 1.64 -4.74
N PHE A 51 -6.36 2.92 -4.92
CA PHE A 51 -6.17 3.89 -3.86
C PHE A 51 -7.08 5.10 -4.05
N HIS A 52 -7.56 5.66 -2.94
CA HIS A 52 -8.44 6.82 -2.94
C HIS A 52 -8.09 7.80 -1.83
N LYS A 53 -8.52 9.06 -1.98
CA LYS A 53 -8.43 10.04 -0.90
C LYS A 53 -9.34 9.61 0.25
N ASN A 54 -8.88 9.76 1.48
CA ASN A 54 -9.56 9.30 2.71
C ASN A 54 -9.69 7.77 2.84
N GLU A 55 -8.84 7.02 2.14
CA GLU A 55 -8.64 5.59 2.35
C GLU A 55 -7.22 5.35 2.86
N VAL A 56 -7.09 4.43 3.81
CA VAL A 56 -5.82 3.95 4.33
C VAL A 56 -5.62 2.52 3.84
N LEU A 57 -4.55 2.31 3.08
CA LEU A 57 -4.11 0.99 2.71
C LEU A 57 -3.22 0.46 3.84
N GLN A 58 -3.71 -0.57 4.53
CA GLN A 58 -3.01 -1.25 5.62
C GLN A 58 -2.19 -2.40 5.05
N PHE A 59 -0.87 -2.20 4.99
CA PHE A 59 0.09 -3.25 4.73
C PHE A 59 0.55 -3.91 6.04
N PRO A 60 1.21 -5.08 5.99
CA PRO A 60 1.71 -5.76 7.18
C PRO A 60 2.62 -4.90 8.06
N ASP A 61 3.50 -4.09 7.46
CA ASP A 61 4.53 -3.35 8.21
C ASP A 61 4.24 -1.84 8.37
N PHE A 62 3.33 -1.28 7.58
CA PHE A 62 3.00 0.15 7.56
C PHE A 62 1.62 0.43 6.96
N ARG A 63 1.19 1.69 7.06
CA ARG A 63 -0.02 2.23 6.43
C ARG A 63 0.36 3.20 5.33
N VAL A 64 -0.44 3.24 4.27
CA VAL A 64 -0.29 4.20 3.17
C VAL A 64 -1.58 5.00 3.03
N SER A 65 -1.46 6.32 3.03
CA SER A 65 -2.57 7.24 2.79
C SER A 65 -2.26 8.09 1.56
N TYR A 66 -3.22 8.18 0.64
CA TYR A 66 -3.09 9.08 -0.50
C TYR A 66 -3.47 10.52 -0.11
N LEU A 67 -2.52 11.44 -0.27
CA LEU A 67 -2.68 12.85 0.11
C LEU A 67 -3.20 13.71 -1.04
N GLY A 68 -3.08 13.23 -2.27
CA GLY A 68 -3.52 13.91 -3.49
C GLY A 68 -2.37 14.22 -4.45
N GLU A 69 -2.69 15.01 -5.47
CA GLU A 69 -1.75 15.38 -6.54
C GLU A 69 -1.23 16.80 -6.35
N THR A 70 -0.07 17.08 -6.92
CA THR A 70 0.45 18.44 -7.08
C THR A 70 1.00 18.59 -8.48
N ASP A 71 0.61 19.67 -9.14
CA ASP A 71 1.15 20.07 -10.44
C ASP A 71 2.34 21.00 -10.24
N LYS A 72 3.46 20.70 -10.91
CA LYS A 72 4.58 21.65 -11.03
C LYS A 72 5.01 21.81 -12.48
N LYS A 73 5.21 23.08 -12.86
CA LYS A 73 5.93 23.44 -14.08
C LYS A 73 7.40 23.10 -13.91
N VAL A 74 8.01 22.68 -15.01
CA VAL A 74 9.44 22.36 -15.04
C VAL A 74 10.22 23.58 -15.48
N ASP A 75 11.23 23.98 -14.71
CA ASP A 75 11.97 25.24 -14.92
C ASP A 75 12.58 25.36 -16.34
N PHE A 76 13.06 24.26 -16.91
CA PHE A 76 13.66 24.25 -18.25
C PHE A 76 12.65 24.18 -19.39
N ASN A 77 11.38 23.87 -19.11
CA ASN A 77 10.30 23.86 -20.11
C ASN A 77 8.97 24.24 -19.46
N PRO A 78 8.60 25.54 -19.48
CA PRO A 78 7.39 26.02 -18.79
C PRO A 78 6.07 25.55 -19.42
N ASN A 79 6.13 24.93 -20.61
CA ASN A 79 4.98 24.30 -21.26
C ASN A 79 4.74 22.87 -20.77
N LEU A 80 5.70 22.31 -20.04
CA LEU A 80 5.59 20.98 -19.46
C LEU A 80 5.10 21.08 -18.01
N ASN A 81 3.96 20.46 -17.74
CA ASN A 81 3.45 20.29 -16.39
C ASN A 81 3.64 18.83 -15.96
N VAL A 82 4.20 18.63 -14.77
CA VAL A 82 4.46 17.31 -14.20
C VAL A 82 3.55 17.11 -12.99
N VAL A 83 2.80 16.01 -13.02
CA VAL A 83 1.95 15.58 -11.91
C VAL A 83 2.79 14.79 -10.91
N TYR A 84 2.67 15.16 -9.64
CA TYR A 84 3.26 14.48 -8.50
C TYR A 84 2.17 13.88 -7.63
N TYR A 85 2.24 12.58 -7.40
CA TYR A 85 1.36 11.83 -6.52
C TYR A 85 1.98 11.79 -5.13
N ASN A 86 1.26 12.27 -4.13
CA ASN A 86 1.74 12.37 -2.76
C ASN A 86 1.09 11.32 -1.88
N PHE A 87 1.91 10.55 -1.17
CA PHE A 87 1.49 9.56 -0.20
C PHE A 87 2.13 9.84 1.15
N SER A 88 1.44 9.48 2.22
CA SER A 88 1.99 9.37 3.57
C SER A 88 2.18 7.89 3.89
N ILE A 89 3.37 7.53 4.36
CA ILE A 89 3.72 6.22 4.85
C ILE A 89 3.84 6.33 6.38
N THR A 90 3.03 5.58 7.12
CA THR A 90 3.09 5.56 8.58
C THR A 90 3.46 4.17 9.08
N ASP A 91 4.59 4.04 9.76
CA ASP A 91 5.00 2.76 10.36
C ASP A 91 4.15 2.41 11.60
N SER A 92 4.32 1.21 12.17
CA SER A 92 3.55 0.81 13.35
C SER A 92 3.97 1.51 14.65
N SER A 93 5.04 2.31 14.65
CA SER A 93 5.50 3.16 15.75
C SER A 93 4.91 4.56 15.65
N GLY A 94 4.19 4.86 14.56
CA GLY A 94 3.61 6.17 14.31
C GLY A 94 4.56 7.14 13.61
N ASN A 95 5.74 6.70 13.16
CA ASN A 95 6.62 7.54 12.36
C ASN A 95 6.01 7.72 10.98
N GLU A 96 5.93 8.96 10.52
CA GLU A 96 5.34 9.33 9.24
C GLU A 96 6.40 9.87 8.28
N GLU A 97 6.39 9.39 7.04
CA GLU A 97 7.24 9.89 5.95
C GLU A 97 6.40 10.16 4.70
N MET A 98 6.74 11.24 3.99
CA MET A 98 6.09 11.59 2.73
C MET A 98 6.78 10.89 1.56
N LEU A 99 6.02 10.11 0.80
CA LEU A 99 6.46 9.47 -0.44
C LEU A 99 5.86 10.19 -1.64
N VAL A 100 6.71 10.78 -2.46
CA VAL A 100 6.31 11.50 -3.68
C VAL A 100 6.72 10.72 -4.92
N TRP A 101 5.76 10.46 -5.80
CA TRP A 101 5.96 9.75 -7.07
C TRP A 101 5.57 10.61 -8.26
N SER A 102 6.29 10.49 -9.38
CA SER A 102 5.92 11.10 -10.65
C SER A 102 6.44 10.26 -11.81
N ALA A 103 5.71 10.25 -12.93
CA ALA A 103 6.19 9.69 -14.20
C ALA A 103 7.32 10.54 -14.82
N GLY A 104 7.58 11.74 -14.27
CA GLY A 104 8.54 12.69 -14.82
C GLY A 104 8.18 13.09 -16.24
N THR A 105 9.18 13.13 -17.11
CA THR A 105 9.04 13.56 -18.51
C THR A 105 9.09 12.40 -19.51
N GLY A 106 8.98 11.15 -19.04
CA GLY A 106 9.06 9.98 -19.92
C GLY A 106 8.96 8.63 -19.21
N ILE A 107 10.09 8.12 -18.73
CA ILE A 107 10.19 6.74 -18.24
C ILE A 107 9.47 6.59 -16.89
N VAL A 108 8.39 5.81 -16.89
CA VAL A 108 7.67 5.38 -15.68
C VAL A 108 8.50 4.30 -15.00
N SER A 109 8.95 4.55 -13.76
CA SER A 109 9.75 3.62 -12.97
C SER A 109 9.19 3.45 -11.56
N PRO A 110 9.47 2.31 -10.90
CA PRO A 110 9.19 2.15 -9.47
C PRO A 110 9.92 3.21 -8.65
N LYS A 111 9.31 3.60 -7.53
CA LYS A 111 9.93 4.49 -6.53
C LYS A 111 10.31 3.67 -5.30
N ASP A 112 11.60 3.62 -5.03
CA ASP A 112 12.12 2.98 -3.82
C ASP A 112 11.81 3.81 -2.56
N PHE A 113 11.51 3.14 -1.46
CA PHE A 113 11.41 3.72 -0.11
C PHE A 113 11.79 2.68 0.95
N VAL A 114 12.03 3.12 2.19
CA VAL A 114 12.45 2.25 3.28
C VAL A 114 11.52 2.43 4.47
N VAL A 115 11.10 1.31 5.08
CA VAL A 115 10.39 1.31 6.36
C VAL A 115 11.07 0.30 7.27
N ARG A 116 11.60 0.78 8.41
CA ARG A 116 12.25 -0.06 9.44
C ARG A 116 13.27 -1.02 8.84
N ASP A 117 14.24 -0.45 8.13
CA ASP A 117 15.36 -1.14 7.48
C ASP A 117 14.99 -2.11 6.36
N ARG A 118 13.72 -2.22 5.98
CA ARG A 118 13.27 -2.99 4.82
C ARG A 118 12.98 -2.06 3.65
N SER A 119 13.43 -2.47 2.47
CA SER A 119 13.27 -1.71 1.23
C SER A 119 12.03 -2.16 0.47
N TYR A 120 11.30 -1.19 -0.08
CA TYR A 120 10.05 -1.39 -0.81
C TYR A 120 10.06 -0.58 -2.10
N GLN A 121 9.19 -0.97 -3.03
CA GLN A 121 8.97 -0.26 -4.29
C GLN A 121 7.51 0.08 -4.47
N LEU A 122 7.22 1.33 -4.79
CA LEU A 122 5.91 1.82 -5.22
C LEU A 122 5.88 1.93 -6.75
N GLU A 123 4.94 1.23 -7.38
CA GLU A 123 4.66 1.31 -8.80
C GLU A 123 3.30 1.98 -9.04
N LEU A 124 3.28 2.94 -9.97
CA LEU A 124 2.07 3.64 -10.44
C LEU A 124 2.08 3.69 -11.96
N LYS A 125 0.90 3.70 -12.57
CA LYS A 125 0.64 3.76 -14.03
C LYS A 125 1.15 2.55 -14.84
N TYR A 126 2.23 1.91 -14.42
CA TYR A 126 2.79 0.73 -15.07
C TYR A 126 3.47 -0.17 -14.04
N SER A 127 3.20 -1.47 -14.10
CA SER A 127 3.95 -2.48 -13.37
C SER A 127 5.05 -3.03 -14.28
N THR A 128 6.30 -2.86 -13.86
CA THR A 128 7.48 -3.41 -14.53
C THR A 128 7.51 -4.93 -14.39
N LYS A 129 7.17 -5.44 -13.20
CA LYS A 129 7.17 -6.87 -12.88
C LYS A 129 6.15 -7.63 -13.72
N ASP A 130 4.92 -7.12 -13.80
CA ASP A 130 3.82 -7.79 -14.50
C ASP A 130 3.68 -7.36 -15.96
N ASN A 131 4.56 -6.45 -16.42
CA ASN A 131 4.58 -5.88 -17.77
C ASN A 131 3.19 -5.37 -18.21
N LYS A 132 2.52 -4.64 -17.32
CA LYS A 132 1.10 -4.27 -17.47
C LYS A 132 0.88 -2.81 -17.06
N LYS A 133 0.03 -2.11 -17.82
CA LYS A 133 -0.47 -0.78 -17.45
C LYS A 133 -1.45 -0.87 -16.27
N LEU A 134 -1.25 0.00 -15.28
CA LEU A 134 -2.16 0.21 -14.16
C LEU A 134 -3.15 1.32 -14.50
N THR A 135 -4.35 1.29 -13.94
CA THR A 135 -5.26 2.43 -14.03
C THR A 135 -4.73 3.64 -13.26
N ASP A 136 -5.36 4.80 -13.44
CA ASP A 136 -4.86 6.04 -12.86
C ASP A 136 -4.83 6.07 -11.33
N ASN A 137 -5.65 5.23 -10.70
CA ASN A 137 -5.84 5.09 -9.27
C ASN A 137 -5.42 3.71 -8.75
N GLU A 138 -4.60 2.97 -9.49
CA GLU A 138 -4.03 1.69 -9.07
C GLU A 138 -2.56 1.85 -8.71
N LEU A 139 -2.15 1.16 -7.65
CA LEU A 139 -0.77 1.03 -7.22
C LEU A 139 -0.40 -0.43 -6.95
N ILE A 140 0.91 -0.68 -6.97
CA ILE A 140 1.50 -1.89 -6.39
C ILE A 140 2.59 -1.44 -5.42
N ILE A 141 2.61 -2.02 -4.22
CA ILE A 141 3.75 -1.92 -3.32
C ILE A 141 4.31 -3.32 -3.12
N SER A 142 5.59 -3.49 -3.44
CA SER A 142 6.29 -4.77 -3.30
C SER A 142 7.55 -4.60 -2.45
N LEU A 143 8.05 -5.72 -1.90
CA LEU A 143 9.39 -5.77 -1.34
C LEU A 143 10.39 -5.54 -2.47
N ALA A 144 11.32 -4.60 -2.27
CA ALA A 144 12.47 -4.52 -3.15
C ALA A 144 13.32 -5.76 -2.85
N ASN A 145 13.60 -6.62 -3.84
CA ASN A 145 14.52 -7.75 -3.64
C ASN A 145 15.82 -7.21 -3.04
N ASP A 146 16.31 -7.85 -1.95
CA ASP A 146 17.45 -7.47 -1.12
C ASP A 146 18.69 -7.02 -1.93
N THR A 147 18.69 -5.77 -2.37
CA THR A 147 19.90 -4.98 -2.40
C THR A 147 19.76 -4.03 -1.24
N ILE A 148 20.31 -4.42 -0.09
CA ILE A 148 20.61 -3.51 1.01
C ILE A 148 21.38 -2.35 0.40
N LYS A 149 20.70 -1.27 0.03
CA LYS A 149 21.36 -0.03 -0.35
C LYS A 149 21.79 0.57 0.97
N PRO A 150 23.10 0.66 1.26
CA PRO A 150 23.55 1.19 2.53
C PRO A 150 22.96 2.60 2.70
N PRO A 151 22.59 2.99 3.93
CA PRO A 151 22.06 4.31 4.21
C PRO A 151 22.95 5.37 3.57
N ARG A 152 22.34 6.38 2.96
CA ARG A 152 22.97 7.43 2.13
C ARG A 152 24.17 8.12 2.80
N VAL A 153 24.25 8.03 4.13
CA VAL A 153 25.34 8.57 4.95
C VAL A 153 26.67 7.83 4.73
N LEU A 154 26.68 6.56 4.31
CA LEU A 154 27.91 5.76 4.17
C LEU A 154 28.53 5.76 2.76
N GLN A 155 27.94 6.48 1.79
CA GLN A 155 28.50 6.59 0.43
C GLN A 155 29.43 7.80 0.27
N ALA A 156 29.29 8.84 1.09
CA ALA A 156 30.19 10.00 1.05
C ALA A 156 31.62 9.67 1.48
N ASP A 157 31.80 8.73 2.41
CA ASP A 157 33.13 8.43 2.98
C ASP A 157 33.97 7.47 2.12
N ARG A 158 33.37 6.79 1.14
CA ARG A 158 34.09 5.84 0.28
C ARG A 158 34.72 6.48 -0.96
N GLU A 159 34.17 7.60 -1.44
CA GLU A 159 34.78 8.32 -2.58
C GLU A 159 36.03 9.10 -2.16
N PHE A 160 36.12 9.55 -0.89
CA PHE A 160 37.27 10.32 -0.43
C PHE A 160 38.54 9.47 -0.22
N LYS A 161 38.41 8.17 0.07
CA LYS A 161 39.57 7.30 0.35
C LYS A 161 40.24 6.74 -0.91
N LYS A 162 39.62 6.84 -2.09
CA LYS A 162 40.16 6.31 -3.34
C LYS A 162 41.13 7.27 -4.04
N SER A 163 41.13 8.56 -3.68
CA SER A 163 42.02 9.56 -4.28
C SER A 163 43.41 9.69 -3.64
N GLU A 164 43.65 9.05 -2.49
CA GLU A 164 44.90 9.27 -1.72
C GLU A 164 46.02 8.21 -1.93
N THR A 165 45.77 7.14 -2.71
CA THR A 165 46.73 6.02 -2.83
C THR A 165 47.44 5.89 -4.19
N SER A 166 47.27 6.85 -5.12
CA SER A 166 47.85 6.73 -6.48
C SER A 166 49.13 7.55 -6.73
N SER A 167 49.84 8.02 -5.70
CA SER A 167 51.12 8.71 -5.91
C SER A 167 52.23 8.28 -4.94
N VAL A 168 52.62 7.01 -4.99
CA VAL A 168 54.00 6.62 -4.64
C VAL A 168 54.43 5.51 -5.58
N THR A 169 55.34 5.82 -6.49
CA THR A 169 56.06 4.85 -7.35
C THR A 169 57.55 5.16 -7.16
N PRO A 170 58.41 4.13 -7.05
CA PRO A 170 59.69 4.19 -6.34
C PRO A 170 60.79 5.02 -7.00
#